data_AF-A0A7S4L6P0-F1
#
_entry.id   AF-A0A7S4L6P0-F1
#
_cell.length_a   1.000
_cell.length_b   1.000
_cell.length_c   1.000
_cell.angle_alpha   90.00
_cell.angle_beta   90.00
_cell.angle_gamma   90.00
#
_symmetry.space_group_name_H-M   'P 1'
#
loop_
_entity.id
_entity.type
_entity.pdbx_description
1 polymer ?
#
loop_
_entity_poly.entity_id
_entity_poly.type
_entity_poly.pdbx_seq_one_letter_code
_entity_poly.pdbx_strand_id
1 'polypeptide(L)'
;QAHISGKKYRQAKAKQQADEFDWKQYEPNIVQSKKDPTKLFCHLTKTSLNKTPEEIKLHVNGRRFRARLAEREELLARKREREAKKQAAASKRDDGEVDPALARLSQLVDDSSDSIGEEEEEEEEEEEGEE
;
A
#
# COMPACT_ATOMS: atom_id res chain seq x y z
N GLN A 1 -36.81 -8.01 34.38
CA GLN A 1 -35.47 -8.11 33.73
C GLN A 1 -35.04 -6.74 33.17
N ALA A 2 -34.77 -5.74 34.02
CA ALA A 2 -34.44 -4.37 33.60
C ALA A 2 -32.93 -4.08 33.52
N HIS A 3 -32.08 -5.03 33.90
CA HIS A 3 -30.62 -4.89 33.97
C HIS A 3 -29.92 -4.93 32.60
N ILE A 4 -30.61 -5.40 31.55
CA ILE A 4 -30.03 -5.64 30.21
C ILE A 4 -30.11 -4.39 29.30
N SER A 5 -30.90 -3.38 29.66
CA SER A 5 -31.07 -2.14 28.88
C SER A 5 -30.19 -0.97 29.39
N GLY A 6 -29.41 -1.19 30.44
CA GLY A 6 -28.54 -0.18 31.03
C GLY A 6 -27.50 0.36 30.05
N LYS A 7 -27.15 1.65 30.17
CA LYS A 7 -26.13 2.32 29.34
C LYS A 7 -24.77 1.61 29.42
N LYS A 8 -24.38 1.16 30.61
CA LYS A 8 -23.14 0.42 30.87
C LYS A 8 -23.11 -0.93 30.13
N TYR A 9 -24.22 -1.66 30.15
CA TYR A 9 -24.34 -2.94 29.45
C TYR A 9 -24.21 -2.78 27.93
N ARG A 10 -24.89 -1.78 27.35
CA ARG A 10 -24.79 -1.47 25.91
C ARG A 10 -23.37 -1.13 25.47
N GLN A 11 -22.63 -0.35 26.27
CA GLN A 11 -21.22 -0.07 25.97
C GLN A 11 -20.33 -1.32 26.02
N ALA A 12 -20.51 -2.16 27.04
CA ALA A 12 -19.74 -3.41 27.14
C ALA A 12 -20.04 -4.33 25.94
N LYS A 13 -21.31 -4.47 25.57
CA LYS A 13 -21.72 -5.25 24.40
C LYS A 13 -21.16 -4.69 23.10
N ALA A 14 -21.20 -3.36 22.91
CA ALA A 14 -20.65 -2.72 21.71
C ALA A 14 -19.13 -2.93 21.58
N LYS A 15 -18.39 -2.96 22.70
CA LYS A 15 -16.96 -3.30 22.71
C LYS A 15 -16.73 -4.76 22.33
N GLN A 16 -17.48 -5.69 22.92
CA GLN A 16 -17.38 -7.11 22.56
C GLN A 16 -17.67 -7.36 21.07
N GLN A 17 -18.70 -6.69 20.53
CA GLN A 17 -19.02 -6.75 19.10
C GLN A 17 -17.95 -6.11 18.21
N ALA A 18 -17.26 -5.09 18.71
CA ALA A 18 -16.12 -4.50 18.02
C ALA A 18 -14.97 -5.49 17.93
N ASP A 19 -14.65 -6.18 19.02
CA ASP A 19 -13.51 -7.11 19.10
C ASP A 19 -13.74 -8.41 18.30
N GLU A 20 -14.99 -8.90 18.25
CA GLU A 20 -15.35 -10.13 17.54
C GLU A 20 -15.54 -9.92 16.03
N PHE A 21 -15.75 -8.68 15.58
CA PHE A 21 -16.04 -8.40 14.18
C PHE A 21 -14.77 -8.36 13.32
N ASP A 22 -14.69 -9.24 12.32
CA ASP A 22 -13.59 -9.22 11.37
C ASP A 22 -13.75 -8.09 10.34
N TRP A 23 -13.03 -6.98 10.54
CA TRP A 23 -13.00 -5.85 9.60
C TRP A 23 -12.03 -6.06 8.42
N LYS A 24 -11.25 -7.15 8.39
CA LYS A 24 -10.33 -7.45 7.28
C LYS A 24 -11.05 -7.60 5.94
N GLN A 25 -12.34 -7.94 5.96
CA GLN A 25 -13.20 -7.99 4.77
C GLN A 25 -13.28 -6.67 3.98
N TYR A 26 -12.97 -5.52 4.62
CA TYR A 26 -13.02 -4.19 4.00
C TYR A 26 -11.64 -3.65 3.61
N GLU A 27 -10.57 -4.43 3.80
CA GLU A 27 -9.26 -4.14 3.23
C GLU A 27 -9.34 -4.23 1.68
N PRO A 28 -8.64 -3.37 0.92
CA PRO A 28 -7.55 -2.46 1.33
C PRO A 28 -8.00 -1.04 1.70
N ASN A 29 -9.30 -0.76 1.74
CA ASN A 29 -9.79 0.62 1.88
C ASN A 29 -9.91 1.05 3.34
N ILE A 30 -10.31 0.14 4.24
CA ILE A 30 -10.46 0.39 5.67
C ILE A 30 -9.39 -0.44 6.39
N VAL A 31 -8.45 0.23 7.04
CA VAL A 31 -7.34 -0.38 7.77
C VAL A 31 -7.27 0.17 9.18
N GLN A 32 -6.48 -0.43 10.07
CA GLN A 32 -6.23 0.17 11.37
C GLN A 32 -5.48 1.51 11.23
N SER A 33 -5.87 2.51 12.02
CA SER A 33 -5.19 3.80 11.99
C SER A 33 -3.81 3.69 12.63
N LYS A 34 -2.79 4.21 11.96
CA LYS A 34 -1.42 4.29 12.51
C LYS A 34 -1.32 5.22 13.72
N LYS A 35 -2.18 6.24 13.79
CA LYS A 35 -2.17 7.23 14.87
C LYS A 35 -2.94 6.74 16.09
N ASP A 36 -4.07 6.08 15.85
CA ASP A 36 -5.00 5.62 16.89
C ASP A 36 -5.29 4.13 16.67
N PRO A 37 -4.62 3.19 17.37
CA PRO A 37 -4.83 1.76 17.17
C PRO A 37 -6.24 1.30 17.56
N THR A 38 -6.98 2.13 18.31
CA THR A 38 -8.36 1.91 18.71
C THR A 38 -9.37 2.21 17.60
N LYS A 39 -8.96 2.88 16.53
CA LYS A 39 -9.82 3.33 15.43
C LYS A 39 -9.38 2.72 14.10
N LEU A 40 -10.30 2.72 13.15
CA LEU A 40 -10.03 2.40 11.75
C LEU A 40 -9.84 3.67 10.96
N PHE A 41 -9.12 3.59 9.85
CA PHE A 41 -8.89 4.67 8.92
C PHE A 41 -9.27 4.24 7.51
N CYS A 42 -10.09 5.05 6.84
CA CYS A 42 -10.48 4.84 5.46
C CYS A 42 -9.57 5.63 4.51
N HIS A 43 -8.85 4.94 3.64
CA HIS A 43 -7.91 5.54 2.69
C HIS A 43 -8.61 6.35 1.59
N LEU A 44 -9.82 5.93 1.17
CA LEU A 44 -10.59 6.62 0.12
C LEU A 44 -11.14 7.97 0.60
N THR A 45 -11.74 7.97 1.79
CA THR A 45 -12.42 9.14 2.35
C THR A 45 -11.54 9.95 3.29
N LYS A 46 -10.35 9.45 3.65
CA LYS A 46 -9.41 10.03 4.63
C LYS A 46 -10.07 10.32 5.99
N THR A 47 -10.99 9.44 6.39
CA THR A 47 -11.79 9.61 7.62
C THR A 47 -11.44 8.49 8.61
N SER A 48 -11.31 8.85 9.88
CA SER A 48 -11.21 7.89 10.98
C SER A 48 -12.60 7.42 11.41
N LEU A 49 -12.76 6.13 11.63
CA LEU A 49 -14.02 5.47 12.02
C LEU A 49 -13.79 4.70 13.32
N ASN A 50 -14.85 4.53 14.10
CA ASN A 50 -14.79 3.62 15.24
C ASN A 50 -14.80 2.15 14.76
N LYS A 51 -14.30 1.24 15.61
CA LYS A 51 -14.34 -0.21 15.36
C LYS A 51 -15.74 -0.81 15.56
N THR A 52 -16.79 -0.13 15.13
CA THR A 52 -18.17 -0.62 15.28
C THR A 52 -18.67 -1.13 13.93
N PRO A 53 -19.19 -2.37 13.85
CA PRO A 53 -19.59 -2.97 12.58
C PRO A 53 -20.70 -2.18 11.87
N GLU A 54 -21.59 -1.56 12.64
CA GLU A 54 -22.67 -0.74 12.09
C GLU A 54 -22.14 0.52 11.40
N GLU A 55 -21.19 1.22 12.02
CA GLU A 55 -20.58 2.44 11.47
C GLU A 55 -19.78 2.13 10.20
N ILE A 56 -19.04 1.02 10.19
CA ILE A 56 -18.27 0.56 9.03
C ILE A 56 -19.22 0.27 7.85
N LYS A 57 -20.29 -0.49 8.07
CA LYS A 57 -21.27 -0.83 7.04
C LYS A 57 -21.94 0.42 6.47
N LEU A 58 -22.34 1.36 7.33
CA LEU A 58 -22.93 2.63 6.91
C LEU A 58 -21.91 3.49 6.13
N HIS A 59 -20.64 3.48 6.53
CA HIS A 59 -19.58 4.21 5.84
C HIS A 59 -19.36 3.68 4.42
N VAL A 60 -19.22 2.36 4.26
CA VAL A 60 -18.99 1.70 2.96
C VAL A 60 -20.17 1.91 2.01
N ASN A 61 -21.40 1.80 2.52
CA ASN A 61 -22.61 2.04 1.73
C ASN A 61 -22.93 3.53 1.53
N GLY A 62 -22.20 4.41 2.19
CA GLY A 62 -22.41 5.84 2.19
C GLY A 62 -22.07 6.51 0.86
N ARG A 63 -22.76 7.62 0.57
CA ARG A 63 -22.57 8.40 -0.68
C ARG A 63 -21.12 8.86 -0.89
N ARG A 64 -20.45 9.30 0.18
CA ARG A 64 -19.05 9.79 0.12
C ARG A 64 -18.06 8.71 -0.26
N PHE A 65 -18.23 7.50 0.27
CA PHE A 65 -17.34 6.38 -0.03
C PHE A 65 -17.49 5.95 -1.50
N ARG A 66 -18.73 5.78 -1.95
CA ARG A 66 -19.05 5.42 -3.35
C ARG A 66 -18.54 6.46 -4.35
N ALA A 67 -18.68 7.75 -4.06
CA ALA A 67 -18.15 8.82 -4.90
C ALA A 67 -16.62 8.72 -5.04
N ARG A 68 -15.90 8.54 -3.93
CA ARG A 68 -14.44 8.41 -3.94
C ARG A 68 -13.94 7.13 -4.59
N LEU A 69 -14.70 6.05 -4.50
CA LEU A 69 -14.39 4.81 -5.20
C LEU A 69 -14.47 5.02 -6.72
N ALA A 70 -15.54 5.64 -7.21
CA ALA A 70 -15.71 5.95 -8.63
C ALA A 70 -14.60 6.87 -9.16
N GLU A 71 -14.27 7.94 -8.44
CA GLU A 71 -13.16 8.85 -8.81
C GLU A 71 -11.82 8.10 -8.89
N ARG A 72 -11.54 7.19 -7.95
CA ARG A 72 -10.30 6.40 -7.95
C ARG A 72 -10.26 5.45 -9.15
N GLU A 73 -11.36 4.78 -9.47
CA GLU A 73 -11.44 3.86 -10.60
C GLU A 73 -11.21 4.58 -11.93
N GLU A 74 -11.81 5.75 -12.11
CA GLU A 74 -11.62 6.59 -13.31
C GLU A 74 -10.14 6.99 -13.47
N LEU A 75 -9.50 7.45 -12.39
CA LEU A 75 -8.08 7.84 -12.41
C LEU A 75 -7.18 6.64 -12.74
N LEU A 76 -7.48 5.46 -12.20
CA LEU A 76 -6.75 4.23 -12.51
C LEU A 76 -6.91 3.82 -13.97
N ALA A 77 -8.12 3.92 -14.53
CA ALA A 77 -8.39 3.63 -15.94
C ALA A 77 -7.56 4.56 -16.84
N ARG A 78 -7.58 5.87 -16.58
CA ARG A 78 -6.80 6.87 -17.33
C ARG A 78 -5.29 6.63 -17.20
N LYS A 79 -4.81 6.26 -16.02
CA LYS A 79 -3.39 5.94 -15.79
C LYS A 79 -2.97 4.71 -16.61
N ARG A 80 -3.77 3.65 -16.61
CA ARG A 80 -3.52 2.43 -17.41
C ARG A 80 -3.47 2.72 -18.89
N GLU A 81 -4.39 3.54 -19.41
CA GLU A 81 -4.39 3.95 -20.81
C GLU A 81 -3.10 4.70 -21.18
N ARG A 82 -2.66 5.63 -20.32
CA ARG A 82 -1.42 6.38 -20.54
C ARG A 82 -0.19 5.47 -20.49
N GLU A 83 -0.16 4.50 -19.58
CA GLU A 83 0.92 3.52 -19.47
C GLU A 83 0.97 2.60 -20.71
N ALA A 84 -0.17 2.12 -21.20
CA ALA A 84 -0.25 1.34 -22.43
C ALA A 84 0.27 2.11 -23.65
N LYS A 85 -0.09 3.40 -23.79
CA LYS A 85 0.43 4.25 -24.87
C LYS A 85 1.94 4.46 -24.77
N LYS A 86 2.48 4.62 -23.56
CA LYS A 86 3.93 4.73 -23.33
C LYS A 86 4.65 3.44 -23.68
N GLN A 87 4.12 2.28 -23.25
CA GLN A 87 4.71 0.97 -23.55
C GLN A 87 4.72 0.70 -25.05
N ALA A 88 3.62 0.97 -25.77
CA ALA A 88 3.57 0.84 -27.22
C ALA A 88 4.50 1.81 -27.97
N ALA A 89 4.81 2.97 -27.39
CA ALA A 89 5.78 3.91 -27.94
C ALA A 89 7.23 3.57 -27.58
N ALA A 90 7.46 2.76 -26.54
CA ALA A 90 8.78 2.26 -26.14
C ALA A 90 9.17 1.03 -26.97
N SER A 91 8.24 0.08 -27.19
CA SER A 91 8.49 -1.10 -28.02
C SER A 91 8.81 -0.74 -29.47
N LYS A 92 8.27 0.36 -30.00
CA LYS A 92 8.58 0.87 -31.35
C LYS A 92 9.98 1.48 -31.50
N ARG A 93 10.75 1.64 -30.42
CA ARG A 93 12.11 2.21 -30.45
C ARG A 93 13.19 1.13 -30.36
N ASP A 94 12.81 -0.13 -30.17
CA ASP A 94 13.75 -1.26 -30.07
C ASP A 94 14.11 -1.85 -31.45
N ASP A 95 13.39 -1.48 -32.51
CA ASP A 95 13.70 -1.88 -33.91
C ASP A 95 14.79 -1.01 -34.59
N GLY A 96 15.66 -0.33 -33.84
CA GLY A 96 16.56 0.70 -34.37
C GLY A 96 18.03 0.56 -33.97
N GLU A 97 18.75 -0.28 -34.71
CA GLU A 97 20.20 -0.22 -35.00
C GLU A 97 21.14 0.12 -33.82
N VAL A 98 21.73 -0.93 -33.22
CA VAL A 98 22.96 -0.78 -32.43
C VAL A 98 24.03 -0.14 -33.32
N ASP A 99 24.44 1.09 -32.99
CA ASP A 99 25.55 1.75 -33.65
C ASP A 99 26.79 0.83 -33.58
N PRO A 100 27.38 0.42 -34.72
CA PRO A 100 28.50 -0.53 -34.74
C PRO A 100 29.74 0.01 -34.00
N ALA A 101 29.85 1.33 -33.79
CA ALA A 101 30.89 1.92 -32.96
C ALA A 101 30.67 1.68 -31.46
N LEU A 102 29.41 1.64 -30.99
CA LEU A 102 29.07 1.36 -29.59
C LEU A 102 29.28 -0.13 -29.24
N ALA A 103 29.00 -1.02 -30.21
CA ALA A 103 29.28 -2.46 -30.06
C ALA A 103 30.78 -2.77 -29.96
N ARG A 104 31.63 -2.01 -30.69
CA ARG A 104 33.09 -2.13 -30.61
C ARG A 104 33.67 -1.65 -29.28
N LEU A 105 33.05 -0.64 -28.65
CA LEU A 105 33.48 -0.14 -27.34
C LEU A 105 33.22 -1.16 -26.22
N SER A 106 32.12 -1.91 -26.31
CA SER A 106 31.81 -2.99 -25.36
C SER A 106 32.79 -4.17 -25.42
N GLN A 107 33.46 -4.39 -26.56
CA GLN A 107 34.47 -5.45 -26.69
C GLN A 107 35.85 -5.03 -26.14
N LEU A 108 36.08 -3.74 -25.91
CA LEU A 108 37.35 -3.22 -25.41
C LEU A 108 37.42 -3.16 -23.87
N VAL A 109 36.27 -3.25 -23.19
CA VAL A 109 36.19 -3.20 -21.72
C VAL A 109 36.19 -4.59 -21.06
N ASP A 110 36.03 -5.66 -21.84
CA ASP A 110 35.98 -7.04 -21.33
C ASP A 110 37.39 -7.68 -21.21
N ASP A 111 38.40 -7.15 -21.93
CA ASP A 111 39.78 -7.68 -21.96
C ASP A 111 40.73 -6.98 -20.95
N SER A 112 40.22 -6.18 -20.01
CA SER A 112 41.04 -5.52 -18.98
C SER A 112 40.50 -5.64 -17.55
N SER A 113 39.66 -6.63 -17.28
CA SER A 113 39.30 -7.00 -15.89
C SER A 113 39.98 -8.30 -15.45
N ASP A 114 41.29 -8.39 -15.67
CA ASP A 114 42.16 -9.28 -14.89
C ASP A 114 42.99 -8.41 -13.94
N SER A 115 42.86 -8.69 -12.65
CA SER A 115 43.71 -8.23 -11.54
C SER A 115 43.28 -6.97 -10.74
N ILE A 116 42.34 -7.17 -9.81
CA ILE A 116 42.30 -6.65 -8.41
C ILE A 116 41.09 -7.38 -7.79
N GLY A 117 41.24 -8.38 -6.92
CA GLY A 117 41.99 -8.41 -5.67
C GLY A 117 40.95 -8.61 -4.57
N GLU A 118 40.75 -9.85 -4.14
CA GLU A 118 39.90 -10.20 -2.98
C GLU A 118 40.46 -9.51 -1.73
N GLU A 119 39.67 -8.66 -1.08
CA GLU A 119 39.85 -8.35 0.33
C GLU A 119 38.47 -8.44 1.01
N GLU A 120 38.37 -9.45 1.88
CA GLU A 120 37.33 -9.60 2.88
C GLU A 120 37.43 -8.43 3.87
N GLU A 121 36.32 -7.75 4.17
CA GLU A 121 36.16 -7.05 5.44
C GLU A 121 34.87 -7.56 6.10
N GLU A 122 35.07 -8.46 7.06
CA GLU A 122 34.19 -8.58 8.23
C GLU A 122 34.27 -7.27 9.01
N GLU A 123 33.13 -6.66 9.32
CA GLU A 123 32.97 -5.97 10.61
C GLU A 123 31.62 -6.36 11.22
N GLU A 124 31.73 -6.95 12.40
CA GLU A 124 30.66 -7.28 13.33
C GLU A 124 30.03 -6.02 13.95
N GLU A 125 28.84 -6.26 14.50
CA GLU A 125 27.97 -5.50 15.42
C GLU A 125 28.55 -4.27 16.15
N GLU A 126 27.70 -3.27 16.41
CA GLU A 126 27.32 -2.97 17.81
C GLU A 126 25.87 -2.42 17.90
N GLU A 127 25.14 -3.08 18.79
CA GLU A 127 23.91 -2.67 19.47
C GLU A 127 24.24 -1.60 20.53
N GLU A 128 23.41 -0.55 20.65
CA GLU A 128 23.08 0.19 21.90
C GLU A 128 22.09 1.31 21.48
N GLY A 129 20.93 1.56 22.09
CA GLY A 129 20.53 1.31 23.47
C GLY A 129 20.36 2.65 24.21
N GLU A 130 19.11 3.04 24.46
CA GLU A 130 18.64 4.05 25.45
C GLU A 130 18.91 5.54 25.09
N GLU A 131 18.01 6.51 25.36
CA GLU A 131 17.07 6.72 26.48
C GLU A 131 15.79 7.47 26.02
#